data_AF-A0AAD9BBR2-F1
#
_entry.id   AF-A0AAD9BBR2-F1
#
_cell.length_a   1.000
_cell.length_b   1.000
_cell.length_c   1.000
_cell.angle_alpha   90.00
_cell.angle_beta   90.00
_cell.angle_gamma   90.00
#
_symmetry.space_group_name_H-M   'P 1'
#
loop_
_entity.id
_entity.type
_entity.pdbx_description
1 polymer ?
#
loop_
_entity_poly.entity_id
_entity_poly.type
_entity_poly.pdbx_seq_one_letter_code
_entity_poly.pdbx_strand_id
1 'polypeptide(L)'
;MSDIHARREAFVWTDDEVELLLRVTLDYTTTKVQENVDWESCKCKYSDIGVAFHAQYPRTQTDKDFPHDANAITKVQLTAKIKNIRSNYRQAVDTGHRSGQGHVVLLFFELCEEGSAPGKAEQPQK
;
A
#
# COMPACT_ATOMS: atom_id res chain seq x y z
N MET A 1 0.31 -17.93 -36.22
CA MET A 1 -0.57 -16.74 -36.29
C MET A 1 -0.49 -16.06 -34.94
N SER A 2 -0.16 -14.77 -34.96
CA SER A 2 0.41 -14.01 -33.86
C SER A 2 -0.59 -13.83 -32.71
N ASP A 3 -0.30 -14.46 -31.57
CA ASP A 3 -1.04 -14.31 -30.33
C ASP A 3 -0.77 -12.89 -29.78
N ILE A 4 -1.73 -11.98 -29.97
CA ILE A 4 -2.26 -10.98 -29.02
C ILE A 4 -1.29 -10.43 -27.93
N HIS A 5 -0.02 -10.19 -28.23
CA HIS A 5 0.91 -9.45 -27.37
C HIS A 5 0.71 -7.94 -27.45
N ALA A 6 -0.45 -7.48 -27.93
CA ALA A 6 -0.97 -6.14 -27.69
C ALA A 6 -1.66 -6.02 -26.31
N ARG A 7 -1.31 -6.88 -25.33
CA ARG A 7 -1.43 -6.48 -23.94
C ARG A 7 -0.41 -5.35 -23.75
N ARG A 8 -0.89 -4.10 -23.77
CA ARG A 8 -0.21 -2.92 -23.20
C ARG A 8 0.83 -3.40 -22.21
N GLU A 9 2.11 -3.11 -22.44
CA GLU A 9 3.17 -3.40 -21.48
C GLU A 9 2.65 -3.03 -20.09
N ALA A 10 2.27 -4.05 -19.33
CA ALA A 10 1.54 -3.84 -18.10
C ALA A 10 2.58 -3.26 -17.16
N PHE A 11 2.34 -2.06 -16.63
CA PHE A 11 3.25 -1.46 -15.67
C PHE A 11 3.55 -2.47 -14.54
N VAL A 12 4.78 -2.95 -14.45
CA VAL A 12 5.19 -4.05 -13.58
C VAL A 12 5.80 -3.46 -12.32
N TRP A 13 5.02 -3.41 -11.24
CA TRP A 13 5.53 -2.95 -9.94
C TRP A 13 6.59 -3.91 -9.38
N THR A 14 7.73 -3.38 -8.96
CA THR A 14 8.74 -4.15 -8.20
C THR A 14 8.31 -4.31 -6.74
N ASP A 15 8.92 -5.27 -6.03
CA ASP A 15 8.64 -5.48 -4.61
C ASP A 15 8.99 -4.22 -3.78
N ASP A 16 10.10 -3.54 -4.10
CA ASP A 16 10.51 -2.29 -3.45
C ASP A 16 9.51 -1.14 -3.68
N GLU A 17 8.97 -0.99 -4.89
CA GLU A 17 7.95 0.02 -5.18
C GLU A 17 6.64 -0.27 -4.45
N VAL A 18 6.28 -1.55 -4.35
CA VAL A 18 5.10 -1.97 -3.58
C VAL A 18 5.32 -1.75 -2.09
N GLU A 19 6.49 -2.08 -1.56
CA GLU A 19 6.85 -1.86 -0.16
C GLU A 19 6.77 -0.38 0.19
N LEU A 20 7.33 0.50 -0.65
CA LEU A 20 7.23 1.94 -0.47
C LEU A 20 5.77 2.41 -0.47
N LEU A 21 4.97 1.95 -1.44
CA LEU A 21 3.56 2.29 -1.55
C LEU A 21 2.75 1.88 -0.32
N LEU A 22 3.04 0.69 0.22
CA LEU A 22 2.40 0.19 1.44
C LEU A 22 2.77 1.04 2.65
N ARG A 23 4.05 1.38 2.81
CA ARG A 23 4.52 2.23 3.92
C ARG A 23 3.85 3.60 3.92
N VAL A 24 3.86 4.31 2.79
CA VAL A 24 3.23 5.64 2.72
C VAL A 24 1.71 5.58 2.89
N THR A 25 1.07 4.49 2.47
CA THR A 25 -0.36 4.27 2.70
C THR A 25 -0.64 4.04 4.19
N LEU A 26 0.20 3.25 4.85
CA LEU A 26 0.11 3.02 6.28
C LEU A 26 0.24 4.33 7.06
N ASP A 27 1.31 5.09 6.83
CA ASP A 27 1.57 6.36 7.52
C ASP A 27 0.36 7.30 7.41
N TYR A 28 -0.24 7.37 6.22
CA TYR A 28 -1.45 8.13 5.98
C TYR A 28 -2.62 7.62 6.84
N THR A 29 -2.88 6.32 6.82
CA THR A 29 -3.99 5.73 7.59
C THR A 29 -3.80 5.90 9.10
N THR A 30 -2.59 5.68 9.62
CA THR A 30 -2.22 5.88 11.03
C THR A 30 -2.43 7.33 11.45
N THR A 31 -1.99 8.28 10.63
CA THR A 31 -2.21 9.71 10.87
C THR A 31 -3.70 10.03 10.93
N LYS A 32 -4.51 9.50 10.00
CA LYS A 32 -5.96 9.73 10.00
C LYS A 32 -6.66 9.10 11.19
N VAL A 33 -6.25 7.91 11.63
CA VAL A 33 -6.75 7.27 12.85
C VAL A 33 -6.43 8.14 14.08
N GLN A 34 -5.21 8.67 14.20
CA GLN A 34 -4.84 9.58 15.29
C GLN A 34 -5.66 10.88 15.28
N GLU A 35 -6.04 11.37 14.11
CA GLU A 35 -6.96 12.50 13.94
C GLU A 35 -8.43 12.14 14.21
N ASN A 36 -8.74 10.87 14.53
CA ASN A 36 -10.10 10.32 14.61
C ASN A 36 -10.91 10.54 13.33
N VAL A 37 -10.23 10.49 12.18
CA VAL A 37 -10.80 10.62 10.84
C VAL A 37 -10.80 9.25 10.17
N ASP A 38 -11.96 8.81 9.70
CA ASP A 38 -12.01 7.68 8.78
C ASP A 38 -11.35 8.07 7.46
N TRP A 39 -10.19 7.49 7.18
CA TRP A 39 -9.44 7.76 5.95
C TRP A 39 -10.24 7.41 4.69
N GLU A 40 -11.21 6.49 4.74
CA GLU A 40 -12.07 6.17 3.60
C GLU A 40 -12.99 7.34 3.23
N SER A 41 -13.36 8.17 4.20
CA SER A 41 -14.14 9.40 3.99
C SER A 41 -13.34 10.51 3.30
N CYS A 42 -12.00 10.46 3.35
CA CYS A 42 -11.15 11.49 2.73
C CYS A 42 -11.24 11.42 1.19
N LYS A 43 -11.71 12.51 0.57
CA LYS A 43 -11.77 12.63 -0.91
C LYS A 43 -10.38 12.69 -1.55
N CYS A 44 -9.40 13.22 -0.83
CA CYS A 44 -8.03 13.42 -1.30
C CYS A 44 -7.07 12.25 -1.00
N LYS A 45 -7.49 11.19 -0.29
CA LYS A 45 -6.62 10.08 0.17
C LYS A 45 -5.57 9.60 -0.83
N TYR A 46 -5.99 9.25 -2.05
CA TYR A 46 -5.07 8.73 -3.07
C TYR A 46 -4.15 9.80 -3.64
N SER A 47 -4.56 11.07 -3.59
CA SER A 47 -3.73 12.20 -3.95
C SER A 47 -2.65 12.43 -2.89
N ASP A 48 -3.04 12.45 -1.62
CA ASP A 48 -2.14 12.70 -0.49
C ASP A 48 -1.09 11.59 -0.37
N ILE A 49 -1.54 10.33 -0.48
CA ILE A 49 -0.66 9.15 -0.52
C ILE A 49 0.30 9.25 -1.71
N GLY A 50 -0.16 9.68 -2.89
CA GLY A 50 0.69 9.85 -4.05
C GLY A 50 1.76 10.93 -3.86
N VAL A 51 1.41 12.06 -3.23
CA VAL A 51 2.40 13.09 -2.88
C VAL A 51 3.48 12.54 -1.95
N ALA A 52 3.08 11.80 -0.91
CA ALA A 52 4.03 11.15 0.00
C ALA A 52 4.90 10.11 -0.72
N PHE A 53 4.31 9.31 -1.61
CA PHE A 53 5.03 8.34 -2.43
C PHE A 53 6.12 9.00 -3.28
N HIS A 54 5.79 10.04 -4.05
CA HIS A 54 6.76 10.76 -4.87
C HIS A 54 7.83 11.49 -4.06
N ALA A 55 7.49 11.95 -2.85
CA ALA A 55 8.45 12.59 -1.96
C ALA A 55 9.51 11.61 -1.43
N GLN A 56 9.12 10.36 -1.20
CA GLN A 56 9.99 9.30 -0.69
C GLN A 56 10.61 8.43 -1.79
N TYR A 57 10.17 8.55 -3.04
CA TYR A 57 10.72 7.79 -4.16
C TYR A 57 12.20 8.18 -4.38
N PRO A 58 13.13 7.20 -4.49
CA PRO A 58 14.54 7.50 -4.64
C PRO A 58 14.83 8.28 -5.93
N ARG A 59 15.59 9.37 -5.81
CA ARG A 59 16.02 10.20 -6.95
C ARG A 59 17.41 9.86 -7.46
N THR A 60 18.13 9.06 -6.69
CA THR A 60 19.49 8.59 -7.00
C THR A 60 19.47 7.08 -7.06
N GLN A 61 20.42 6.50 -7.78
CA GLN A 61 20.57 5.04 -7.83
C GLN A 61 20.75 4.50 -6.40
N THR A 62 19.91 3.55 -6.03
CA THR A 62 19.94 2.85 -4.74
C THR A 62 20.21 1.36 -4.96
N ASP A 63 20.56 0.64 -3.91
CA ASP A 63 20.63 -0.84 -3.94
C ASP A 63 19.26 -1.52 -4.12
N LYS A 64 18.18 -0.73 -4.08
CA LYS A 64 16.78 -1.15 -4.27
C LYS A 64 16.32 -0.98 -5.72
N ASP A 65 15.38 -1.83 -6.13
CA ASP A 65 14.88 -1.92 -7.50
C ASP A 65 13.74 -0.93 -7.76
N PHE A 66 14.10 0.29 -8.17
CA PHE A 66 13.20 1.36 -8.59
C PHE A 66 13.40 1.69 -10.08
N PRO A 67 12.91 0.84 -11.00
CA PRO A 67 13.21 0.94 -12.42
C PRO A 67 12.38 2.02 -13.14
N HIS A 68 11.31 2.52 -12.52
CA HIS A 68 10.45 3.53 -13.11
C HIS A 68 10.89 4.95 -12.76
N ASP A 69 10.61 5.89 -13.66
CA ASP A 69 10.65 7.30 -13.30
C ASP A 69 9.52 7.58 -12.30
N ALA A 70 9.84 8.25 -11.19
CA ALA A 70 8.84 8.69 -10.21
C ALA A 70 7.67 9.43 -10.87
N ASN A 71 7.91 10.22 -11.92
CA ASN A 71 6.87 10.95 -12.64
C ASN A 71 5.99 10.06 -13.54
N ALA A 72 6.47 8.87 -13.92
CA ALA A 72 5.68 7.91 -14.69
C ALA A 72 4.61 7.22 -13.82
N ILE A 73 4.82 7.16 -12.51
CA ILE A 73 3.90 6.53 -11.56
C ILE A 73 2.74 7.48 -11.24
N THR A 74 1.75 7.51 -12.12
CA THR A 74 0.61 8.42 -11.95
C THR A 74 -0.30 8.03 -10.77
N LYS A 75 -1.09 9.02 -10.28
CA LYS A 75 -2.18 8.79 -9.31
C LYS A 75 -3.11 7.64 -9.71
N VAL A 76 -3.40 7.49 -11.00
CA VAL A 76 -4.27 6.41 -11.51
C VAL A 76 -3.65 5.04 -11.23
N GLN A 77 -2.34 4.91 -11.46
CA GLN A 77 -1.63 3.65 -11.22
C GLN A 77 -1.51 3.33 -9.72
N LEU A 78 -1.17 4.32 -8.91
CA LEU A 78 -1.16 4.19 -7.44
C LEU A 78 -2.53 3.75 -6.92
N THR A 79 -3.60 4.42 -7.34
CA THR A 79 -4.97 4.09 -6.93
C THR A 79 -5.34 2.66 -7.34
N ALA A 80 -5.04 2.27 -8.57
CA ALA A 80 -5.32 0.93 -9.07
C ALA A 80 -4.55 -0.14 -8.28
N LYS A 81 -3.26 0.11 -7.99
CA LYS A 81 -2.42 -0.82 -7.23
C LYS A 81 -2.90 -0.98 -5.79
N ILE A 82 -3.18 0.12 -5.08
CA ILE A 82 -3.73 0.08 -3.71
C ILE A 82 -5.04 -0.71 -3.68
N LYS A 83 -5.97 -0.45 -4.61
CA LYS A 83 -7.24 -1.19 -4.70
C LYS A 83 -7.03 -2.68 -4.96
N ASN A 84 -6.10 -3.03 -5.86
CA ASN A 84 -5.79 -4.41 -6.17
C ASN A 84 -5.20 -5.15 -4.96
N ILE A 85 -4.26 -4.52 -4.24
CA ILE A 85 -3.69 -5.07 -3.00
C ILE A 85 -4.80 -5.33 -1.98
N ARG A 86 -5.69 -4.35 -1.75
CA ARG A 86 -6.82 -4.49 -0.82
C ARG A 86 -7.80 -5.60 -1.22
N SER A 87 -8.06 -5.76 -2.52
CA SER A 87 -8.93 -6.82 -3.05
C SER A 87 -8.30 -8.19 -2.86
N ASN A 88 -7.03 -8.35 -3.23
CA ASN A 88 -6.28 -9.60 -3.06
C ASN A 88 -6.16 -9.99 -1.59
N TYR A 89 -5.96 -8.99 -0.71
CA TYR A 89 -5.98 -9.18 0.74
C TYR A 89 -7.33 -9.74 1.21
N ARG A 90 -8.44 -9.08 0.85
CA ARG A 90 -9.79 -9.52 1.24
C ARG A 90 -10.04 -10.95 0.80
N GLN A 91 -9.69 -11.26 -0.45
CA GLN A 91 -9.81 -12.62 -0.98
C GLN A 91 -8.94 -13.63 -0.22
N ALA A 92 -7.70 -13.29 0.14
CA ALA A 92 -6.82 -14.16 0.90
C ALA A 92 -7.35 -14.43 2.33
N VAL A 93 -7.93 -13.42 2.97
CA VAL A 93 -8.59 -13.55 4.29
C VAL A 93 -9.84 -14.43 4.17
N ASP A 94 -10.71 -14.15 3.19
CA ASP A 94 -11.99 -14.85 3.03
C ASP A 94 -11.82 -16.32 2.64
N THR A 95 -10.76 -16.64 1.89
CA THR A 95 -10.53 -18.01 1.36
C THR A 95 -9.57 -18.84 2.22
N GLY A 96 -8.90 -18.24 3.22
CA GLY A 96 -7.88 -18.89 4.03
C GLY A 96 -6.63 -19.32 3.26
N HIS A 97 -6.57 -19.09 1.95
CA HIS A 97 -5.50 -19.52 1.07
C HIS A 97 -4.67 -18.30 0.68
N ARG A 98 -3.50 -18.16 1.31
CA ARG A 98 -2.50 -17.15 0.96
C ARG A 98 -1.91 -17.54 -0.40
N SER A 99 -2.48 -17.05 -1.50
CA SER A 99 -1.85 -17.21 -2.81
C SER A 99 -0.47 -16.53 -2.81
N GLY A 100 0.44 -16.95 -3.70
CA GLY A 100 1.90 -16.71 -3.65
C GLY A 100 2.42 -15.26 -3.54
N GLN A 101 1.57 -14.26 -3.38
CA GLN A 101 1.90 -12.88 -2.98
C GLN A 101 1.61 -12.60 -1.50
N GLY A 102 1.41 -13.63 -0.69
CA GLY A 102 1.00 -13.54 0.72
C GLY A 102 1.92 -12.71 1.62
N HIS A 103 3.18 -12.49 1.24
CA HIS A 103 4.14 -11.71 2.04
C HIS A 103 3.84 -10.20 2.02
N VAL A 104 3.48 -9.65 0.85
CA VAL A 104 3.07 -8.24 0.67
C VAL A 104 1.75 -7.95 1.40
N VAL A 105 0.86 -8.93 1.40
CA VAL A 105 -0.44 -8.91 2.08
C VAL A 105 -0.27 -8.96 3.62
N LEU A 106 0.77 -9.66 4.11
CA LEU A 106 1.13 -9.72 5.54
C LEU A 106 1.77 -8.41 6.03
N LEU A 107 2.60 -7.74 5.22
CA LEU A 107 3.13 -6.42 5.58
C LEU A 107 2.01 -5.41 5.84
N PHE A 108 0.94 -5.42 5.04
CA PHE A 108 -0.23 -4.57 5.30
C PHE A 108 -0.98 -4.98 6.59
N PHE A 109 -1.04 -6.28 6.91
CA PHE A 109 -1.69 -6.81 8.12
C PHE A 109 -0.95 -6.42 9.40
N GLU A 110 0.35 -6.74 9.49
CA GLU A 110 1.17 -6.51 10.69
C GLU A 110 1.24 -5.02 11.03
N LEU A 111 1.30 -4.18 9.98
CA LEU A 111 1.33 -2.73 10.12
C LEU A 111 -0.04 -2.13 10.47
N CYS A 112 -1.16 -2.66 9.96
CA CYS A 112 -2.50 -2.20 10.34
C CYS A 112 -2.95 -2.68 11.73
N GLU A 113 -2.51 -3.86 12.19
CA GLU A 113 -2.81 -4.33 13.55
C GLU A 113 -2.03 -3.56 14.63
N GLU A 114 -0.78 -3.16 14.36
CA GLU A 114 0.00 -2.32 15.29
C GLU A 114 -0.65 -0.95 15.53
N GLY A 115 -1.32 -0.38 14.52
CA GLY A 115 -2.08 0.88 14.64
C GLY A 115 -3.47 0.74 15.26
N SER A 116 -3.95 -0.49 15.52
CA SER A 116 -5.29 -0.79 16.04
C SER A 116 -5.31 -1.33 17.46
N ALA A 117 -4.21 -1.24 18.21
CA ALA A 117 -4.20 -1.53 19.64
C ALA A 117 -4.62 -0.28 20.45
N PRO A 118 -5.88 -0.15 20.91
CA PRO A 118 -6.19 0.76 22.01
C PRO A 118 -5.52 0.23 23.28
N GLY A 119 -5.04 1.16 24.10
CA GLY A 119 -4.15 0.90 25.22
C GLY A 119 -4.53 -0.28 26.10
N LYS A 120 -3.50 -0.97 26.58
CA LYS A 120 -3.58 -1.62 27.89
C LYS A 120 -3.79 -0.51 28.92
N ALA A 121 -5.05 -0.16 29.17
CA ALA A 121 -5.43 0.63 30.32
C ALA A 121 -5.08 -0.20 31.56
N GLU A 122 -4.07 0.29 32.26
CA GLU A 122 -3.75 0.02 33.65
C GLU A 122 -5.04 -0.11 34.47
N GLN A 123 -5.32 -1.29 34.99
CA GLN A 123 -6.33 -1.44 36.04
C GLN A 123 -5.66 -1.07 37.37
N PRO A 124 -6.15 -0.04 38.09
CA PRO A 124 -5.76 0.15 39.47
C PRO A 124 -6.48 -0.94 40.28
N GLN A 125 -5.72 -1.91 40.77
CA GLN A 125 -6.22 -2.89 41.72
C GLN A 125 -6.44 -2.19 43.07
N LYS A 126 -7.69 -2.27 43.52
CA LYS A 126 -8.23 -1.73 44.76
C LYS A 126 -7.49 -2.22 46.01
#